data_AF-A0A540K831-F1
#
_entry.id   AF-A0A540K831-F1
#
_cell.length_a   1.000
_cell.length_b   1.000
_cell.length_c   1.000
_cell.angle_alpha   90.00
_cell.angle_beta   90.00
_cell.angle_gamma   90.00
#
_symmetry.space_group_name_H-M   'P 1'
#
loop_
_entity.id
_entity.type
_entity.pdbx_description
1 polymer ?
#
loop_
_entity_poly.entity_id
_entity_poly.type
_entity_poly.pdbx_seq_one_letter_code
_entity_poly.pdbx_strand_id
1 'polypeptide(L)' 'MHKDPTSGELVCQKHSNQIPTPWYKVNLVMEDETNEITALVIGKCGEKLFGAPCKDWWINNNCQMSF' A
#
# COMPACT_ATOMS: atom_id res chain seq x y z
N MET A 1 -7.09 0.39 -11.93
CA MET A 1 -6.87 1.84 -11.89
C MET A 1 -6.05 2.19 -13.12
N HIS A 2 -6.31 3.32 -13.75
CA HIS A 2 -5.50 3.81 -14.87
C HIS A 2 -5.05 5.24 -14.55
N LYS A 3 -3.87 5.61 -15.04
CA LYS A 3 -3.34 6.96 -14.92
C LYS A 3 -3.98 7.83 -16.00
N ASP A 4 -4.72 8.85 -15.61
CA ASP A 4 -5.24 9.83 -16.55
C ASP A 4 -4.06 10.56 -17.22
N PRO A 5 -3.98 10.56 -18.56
CA PRO A 5 -2.85 11.15 -19.27
C PRO A 5 -2.80 12.68 -19.21
N THR A 6 -3.88 13.34 -18.75
CA THR A 6 -4.01 14.80 -18.71
C THR A 6 -3.75 15.35 -17.31
N SER A 7 -4.35 14.76 -16.28
CA SER A 7 -4.19 15.19 -14.88
C SER A 7 -3.08 14.42 -14.14
N GLY A 8 -2.67 13.25 -14.64
CA GLY A 8 -1.72 12.36 -13.97
C GLY A 8 -2.33 11.59 -12.79
N GLU A 9 -3.62 11.73 -12.52
CA GLU A 9 -4.32 11.09 -11.40
C GLU A 9 -4.64 9.62 -11.66
N LEU A 10 -4.76 8.82 -10.59
CA LEU A 10 -5.11 7.41 -10.67
C LEU A 10 -6.63 7.22 -10.56
N VAL A 11 -7.29 7.04 -11.70
CA VAL A 11 -8.74 6.90 -11.78
C VAL A 11 -9.14 5.42 -11.73
N CYS A 12 -10.15 5.11 -10.91
CA CYS A 12 -10.80 3.80 -10.94
C CYS A 12 -11.79 3.73 -12.11
N GLN A 13 -11.64 2.76 -13.01
CA GLN A 13 -12.52 2.64 -14.18
C GLN A 13 -13.96 2.21 -13.83
N LYS A 14 -14.17 1.60 -12.65
CA LYS A 14 -15.47 1.07 -12.21
C LYS A 14 -16.25 2.02 -11.31
N HIS A 15 -15.55 2.89 -10.60
CA HIS A 15 -16.15 3.82 -9.64
C HIS A 15 -15.56 5.20 -9.97
N SER A 16 -16.37 6.26 -10.04
CA SER A 16 -15.91 7.64 -10.29
C SER A 16 -15.03 8.23 -9.16
N ASN A 17 -14.35 7.36 -8.40
CA ASN A 17 -13.39 7.72 -7.38
C ASN A 17 -12.04 8.02 -8.04
N GLN A 18 -11.61 9.26 -7.89
CA GLN A 18 -10.35 9.79 -8.45
C GLN A 18 -9.15 9.59 -7.51
N ILE A 19 -9.40 9.36 -6.21
CA ILE A 19 -8.33 9.19 -5.21
C ILE A 19 -8.33 7.74 -4.73
N PRO A 20 -7.28 6.95 -5.03
CA PRO A 20 -7.15 5.61 -4.48
C PRO A 20 -6.95 5.69 -2.97
N THR A 21 -7.78 4.99 -2.20
CA THR A 21 -7.55 4.84 -0.77
C THR A 21 -6.34 3.93 -0.55
N PRO A 22 -5.26 4.40 0.10
CA PRO A 22 -4.09 3.58 0.35
C PRO A 22 -4.44 2.43 1.32
N TRP A 23 -3.89 1.26 1.07
CA TRP A 23 -4.13 0.04 1.85
C TRP A 23 -2.86 -0.82 1.88
N TYR A 24 -2.61 -1.48 3.01
CA TYR A 24 -1.48 -2.39 3.14
C TYR A 24 -1.70 -3.68 2.37
N LYS A 25 -0.68 -4.10 1.62
CA LYS A 25 -0.52 -5.45 1.09
C LYS A 25 0.96 -5.82 1.25
N VAL A 26 1.26 -6.58 2.29
CA VAL A 26 2.63 -6.84 2.74
C VAL A 26 2.89 -8.34 2.72
N ASN A 27 3.97 -8.72 2.03
CA ASN A 27 4.47 -10.08 2.10
C ASN A 27 5.52 -10.13 3.22
N LEU A 28 5.31 -11.02 4.17
CA LEU A 28 6.08 -11.09 5.40
C LEU A 28 6.75 -12.45 5.45
N VAL A 29 8.07 -12.45 5.41
CA VAL A 29 8.88 -13.67 5.56
C VAL A 29 9.51 -13.60 6.95
N MET A 30 9.25 -14.60 7.77
CA MET A 30 9.79 -14.73 9.12
C MET A 30 10.57 -16.02 9.19
N GLU A 31 11.83 -15.92 9.59
CA GLU A 31 12.73 -17.06 9.74
C GLU A 31 13.12 -17.21 11.21
N ASP A 32 13.16 -18.46 11.68
CA ASP A 32 13.82 -18.86 12.90
C ASP A 32 15.02 -19.77 12.58
N GLU A 33 15.68 -20.31 13.62
CA GLU A 33 16.88 -21.16 13.46
C GLU A 33 16.64 -22.44 12.63
N THR A 34 15.38 -22.82 12.41
CA THR A 34 14.99 -24.12 11.85
C THR A 34 13.95 -24.02 10.74
N ASN A 35 13.20 -22.93 10.63
CA ASN A 35 12.07 -22.80 9.75
C ASN A 35 11.91 -21.39 9.18
N GLU A 36 11.21 -21.32 8.05
CA GLU A 36 10.72 -20.09 7.44
C GLU A 36 9.20 -20.15 7.31
N ILE A 37 8.53 -19.05 7.62
CA ILE A 37 7.10 -18.86 7.37
C ILE A 37 6.90 -17.60 6.54
N THR A 38 6.19 -17.75 5.44
CA THR A 38 5.69 -16.64 4.62
C THR A 38 4.21 -16.37 4.91
N ALA A 39 3.86 -15.12 5.15
CA ALA A 39 2.50 -14.66 5.40
C ALA A 39 2.16 -13.42 4.56
N LEU A 40 0.96 -13.41 3.98
CA LEU A 40 0.42 -12.24 3.30
C LEU A 40 -0.50 -11.46 4.24
N VAL A 41 -0.10 -10.24 4.60
CA VAL A 41 -0.84 -9.35 5.50
C VAL A 41 -1.52 -8.25 4.67
N ILE A 42 -2.83 -8.10 4.82
CA ILE A 42 -3.64 -7.18 4.02
C ILE A 42 -4.49 -6.27 4.91
N GLY A 43 -4.61 -4.99 4.52
CA GLY A 43 -5.51 -4.02 5.11
C GLY A 43 -5.20 -3.72 6.58
N LYS A 44 -6.22 -3.79 7.45
CA LYS A 44 -6.13 -3.44 8.88
C LYS A 44 -5.10 -4.26 9.65
N CYS A 45 -4.82 -5.49 9.24
CA CYS A 45 -3.77 -6.30 9.88
C CYS A 45 -2.39 -5.68 9.66
N GLY A 46 -2.16 -5.04 8.50
CA GLY A 46 -0.94 -4.30 8.23
C GLY A 46 -0.82 -3.05 9.11
N GLU A 47 -1.92 -2.31 9.30
CA GLU A 47 -1.92 -1.12 10.17
C GLU A 47 -1.54 -1.48 11.62
N LYS A 48 -2.06 -2.60 12.13
CA LYS A 48 -1.70 -3.11 13.46
C LYS A 48 -0.24 -3.54 13.55
N LEU A 49 0.26 -4.20 12.50
CA LEU A 49 1.64 -4.69 12.44
C LEU A 49 2.66 -3.54 12.43
N PHE A 50 2.42 -2.50 11.62
CA PHE A 50 3.33 -1.35 11.49
C PHE A 50 3.02 -0.21 12.48
N GLY A 51 1.96 -0.36 13.29
CA GLY A 51 1.55 0.64 14.29
C GLY A 51 1.10 1.97 13.71
N ALA A 52 0.75 2.01 12.42
CA ALA A 52 0.43 3.25 11.71
C ALA A 52 -0.62 3.04 10.62
N PRO A 53 -1.54 3.99 10.42
CA PRO A 53 -2.43 4.01 9.27
C PRO A 53 -1.65 4.08 7.94
N CYS A 54 -2.16 3.41 6.91
CA CYS A 54 -1.49 3.35 5.61
C CYS A 54 -1.31 4.75 4.97
N LYS A 55 -2.28 5.64 5.21
CA LYS A 55 -2.24 7.04 4.75
C LYS A 55 -1.06 7.84 5.30
N ASP A 56 -0.60 7.54 6.52
CA ASP A 56 0.43 8.34 7.18
C ASP A 56 1.82 7.99 6.62
N TRP A 57 2.02 6.72 6.25
CA TRP A 57 3.20 6.25 5.52
C TRP A 57 3.26 6.78 4.08
N TRP A 58 2.12 6.85 3.40
CA TRP A 58 2.02 7.39 2.04
C TRP A 58 2.39 8.88 1.99
N ILE A 59 2.03 9.66 3.02
CA ILE A 59 2.27 11.10 3.07
C ILE A 59 3.73 11.42 3.45
N ASN A 60 4.34 10.66 4.37
CA ASN A 60 5.67 10.97 4.90
C ASN A 60 6.85 10.58 3.99
N ASN A 61 6.69 9.67 3.01
CA ASN A 61 7.78 9.23 2.12
C ASN A 61 7.80 9.94 0.76
N ASN A 62 7.01 11.00 0.57
CA ASN A 62 6.97 11.77 -0.70
C ASN A 62 8.13 12.75 -0.87
N CYS A 63 9.36 12.30 -0.61
CA CYS A 63 10.54 12.81 -1.29
C CYS A 63 11.10 11.66 -2.13
N GLN A 64 10.82 11.69 -3.43
CA GLN A 64 11.22 10.74 -4.48
C GLN A 64 10.38 9.47 -4.65
N MET A 65 9.18 9.64 -5.21
CA MET A 65 8.75 8.75 -6.29
C MET A 65 8.33 9.60 -7.48
N SER A 66 9.32 9.94 -8.30
CA SER A 66 9.11 10.36 -9.68
C SER A 66 8.44 9.20 -10.41
N PHE A 67 7.25 9.42 -10.96
CA PHE A 67 6.64 8.53 -11.96
C PHE A 67 7.00 8.99 -13.37
#